data_AF-A0AAQ4PBR9-F1
#
_entry.id   AF-A0AAQ4PBR9-F1
#
_cell.length_a   1.000
_cell.length_b   1.000
_cell.length_c   1.000
_cell.angle_alpha   90.00
_cell.angle_beta   90.00
_cell.angle_gamma   90.00
#
_symmetry.space_group_name_H-M   'P 1'
#
loop_
_entity.id
_entity.type
_entity.pdbx_description
1 polymer ?
#
loop_
_entity_poly.entity_id
_entity_poly.type
_entity_poly.pdbx_seq_one_letter_code
_entity_poly.pdbx_strand_id
1 'polypeptide(L)'
;MAKDPLAEAGFYVDELNKLRVLDPDVSQKTSELKEECKEFVDSKHGMFSIGFYLQHQPVLRVLQAVLCFSEISQFQKIVGGLIELVDELAKEAETEKMKAIGARNLLKSVAKQREAQQQQLQALIAEKKMQLERYHIEYEALSKVESEQNEFIDQFILQK
;
A
#
# COMPACT_ATOMS: atom_id res chain seq x y z
N MET A 1 -12.11 5.74 -20.24
CA MET A 1 -11.56 6.38 -19.04
C MET A 1 -11.31 5.28 -18.03
N ALA A 2 -10.07 5.10 -17.56
CA ALA A 2 -9.76 4.03 -16.62
C ALA A 2 -10.57 4.26 -15.34
N LYS A 3 -11.38 3.28 -14.94
CA LYS A 3 -12.03 3.29 -13.63
C LYS A 3 -10.92 3.31 -12.58
N ASP A 4 -10.96 4.24 -11.64
CA ASP A 4 -9.98 4.30 -10.57
C ASP A 4 -10.14 3.03 -9.72
N PRO A 5 -9.11 2.14 -9.68
CA PRO A 5 -9.19 0.89 -8.93
C PRO A 5 -9.45 1.11 -7.44
N LEU A 6 -9.08 2.29 -6.92
CA LEU A 6 -9.34 2.65 -5.52
C LEU A 6 -10.83 2.92 -5.28
N ALA A 7 -11.48 3.67 -6.19
CA ALA A 7 -12.90 3.98 -6.08
C ALA A 7 -13.78 2.72 -6.23
N GLU A 8 -13.38 1.75 -7.07
CA GLU A 8 -14.08 0.47 -7.21
C GLU A 8 -13.93 -0.43 -5.98
N ALA A 9 -12.83 -0.26 -5.23
CA ALA A 9 -12.58 -0.94 -3.96
C ALA A 9 -13.16 -0.19 -2.73
N GLY A 10 -13.88 0.92 -2.93
CA GLY A 10 -14.48 1.71 -1.85
C GLY A 10 -13.49 2.60 -1.08
N PHE A 11 -12.32 2.85 -1.66
CA PHE A 11 -11.32 3.77 -1.11
C PHE A 11 -11.34 5.11 -1.85
N TYR A 12 -11.32 6.18 -1.09
CA TYR A 12 -11.32 7.56 -1.58
C TYR A 12 -10.02 8.23 -1.15
N VAL A 13 -9.50 9.14 -1.97
CA VAL A 13 -8.32 9.95 -1.61
C VAL A 13 -8.80 11.38 -1.44
N ASP A 14 -8.50 11.98 -0.29
CA ASP A 14 -8.87 13.37 -0.02
C ASP A 14 -7.88 14.39 -0.60
N GLU A 15 -8.20 15.68 -0.46
CA GLU A 15 -7.39 16.80 -0.95
C GLU A 15 -5.97 16.83 -0.36
N LEU A 16 -5.73 16.11 0.74
CA LEU A 16 -4.44 16.00 1.42
C LEU A 16 -3.70 14.68 1.09
N ASN A 17 -4.15 13.94 0.06
CA ASN A 17 -3.62 12.63 -0.34
C ASN A 17 -3.73 11.54 0.74
N LYS A 18 -4.69 11.66 1.66
CA LYS A 18 -5.00 10.62 2.65
C LYS A 18 -6.12 9.71 2.16
N LEU A 19 -5.95 8.42 2.41
CA LEU A 19 -6.91 7.37 2.15
C LEU A 19 -8.07 7.49 3.13
N ARG A 20 -9.29 7.52 2.59
CA ARG A 20 -10.55 7.48 3.31
C ARG A 20 -11.31 6.24 2.88
N VAL A 21 -12.03 5.66 3.83
CA VAL A 21 -12.84 4.43 3.63
C VAL A 21 -14.33 4.78 3.57
N LEU A 22 -14.64 6.07 3.58
CA LEU A 22 -15.96 6.64 3.41
C LEU A 22 -15.85 7.85 2.47
N ASP A 23 -16.82 7.98 1.58
CA ASP A 23 -16.92 9.13 0.67
C ASP A 23 -16.94 10.44 1.50
N PRO A 24 -16.09 11.44 1.20
CA PRO A 24 -16.05 12.69 1.93
C PRO A 24 -17.41 13.40 2.00
N ASP A 25 -18.24 13.31 0.94
CA ASP A 25 -19.57 13.91 0.93
C ASP A 25 -20.52 13.19 1.89
N VAL A 26 -20.41 11.86 1.97
CA VAL A 26 -21.21 11.02 2.88
C VAL A 26 -20.74 11.23 4.33
N SER A 27 -19.43 11.32 4.56
CA SER A 27 -18.85 11.62 5.87
C SER A 27 -19.29 12.99 6.39
N GLN A 28 -19.31 14.00 5.52
CA GLN A 28 -19.77 15.34 5.86
C GLN A 28 -21.25 15.36 6.18
N LYS A 29 -22.11 14.81 5.30
CA LYS A 29 -23.57 14.71 5.55
C LYS A 29 -23.89 13.93 6.83
N THR A 30 -23.13 12.89 7.13
CA THR A 30 -23.29 12.09 8.36
C THR A 30 -22.92 12.90 9.60
N SER A 31 -21.88 13.73 9.52
CA SER A 31 -21.48 14.64 10.60
C SER A 31 -22.48 15.78 10.80
N GLU A 32 -22.96 16.39 9.72
CA GLU A 32 -24.00 17.42 9.74
C GLU A 32 -25.28 16.88 10.39
N LEU A 33 -25.76 15.72 9.94
CA LEU A 33 -26.95 15.07 10.50
C LEU A 33 -26.79 14.73 12.00
N LYS A 34 -25.58 14.33 12.42
CA LYS A 34 -25.28 14.07 13.83
C LYS A 34 -25.37 15.34 14.67
N GLU A 35 -24.87 16.46 14.17
CA GLU A 35 -24.94 17.75 14.87
C GLU A 35 -26.38 18.28 14.87
N GLU A 36 -27.15 18.13 13.78
CA GLU A 36 -28.58 18.47 13.75
C GLU A 36 -29.40 17.66 14.78
N CYS A 37 -29.15 16.34 14.89
CA CYS A 37 -29.78 15.50 15.90
C CYS A 37 -29.39 15.93 17.32
N LYS A 38 -28.13 16.33 17.51
CA LYS A 38 -27.62 16.83 18.78
C LYS A 38 -28.24 18.16 19.15
N GLU A 39 -28.33 19.11 18.22
CA GLU A 39 -29.02 20.39 18.41
C GLU A 39 -30.50 20.20 18.71
N PHE A 40 -31.17 19.24 18.08
CA PHE A 40 -32.55 18.89 18.38
C PHE A 40 -32.72 18.34 19.81
N VAL A 41 -31.76 17.55 20.28
CA VAL A 41 -31.71 16.99 21.64
C VAL A 41 -31.34 18.04 22.69
N ASP A 42 -30.37 18.90 22.37
CA ASP A 42 -29.80 19.93 23.25
C ASP A 42 -30.63 21.22 23.28
N SER A 43 -31.43 21.51 22.25
CA SER A 43 -32.36 22.65 22.20
C SER A 43 -33.50 22.46 23.21
N LYS A 44 -33.13 22.73 24.45
CA LYS A 44 -33.94 22.75 25.67
C LYS A 44 -35.03 23.83 25.69
N HIS A 45 -35.21 24.61 24.62
CA HIS A 45 -36.39 25.48 24.48
C HIS A 45 -37.68 24.64 24.34
N GLY A 46 -37.57 23.40 23.83
CA GLY A 46 -38.69 22.44 23.78
C GLY A 46 -39.02 21.83 25.15
N MET A 47 -38.02 21.46 25.96
CA MET A 47 -38.26 20.86 27.29
C MET A 47 -38.91 21.84 28.29
N PHE A 48 -38.55 23.13 28.23
CA PHE A 48 -39.18 24.15 29.07
C PHE A 48 -40.64 24.42 28.65
N SER A 49 -40.92 24.31 27.35
CA SER A 49 -42.29 24.37 26.83
C SER A 49 -43.08 23.10 27.17
N ILE A 50 -42.49 21.90 27.12
CA ILE A 50 -43.16 20.64 27.52
C ILE A 50 -43.58 20.69 29.00
N GLY A 51 -42.80 21.30 29.90
CA GLY A 51 -43.23 21.55 31.28
C GLY A 51 -44.55 22.36 31.38
N PHE A 52 -44.75 23.31 30.47
CA PHE A 52 -45.95 24.15 30.37
C PHE A 52 -47.09 23.47 29.57
N TYR A 53 -46.76 22.69 28.53
CA TYR A 53 -47.71 21.91 27.72
C TYR A 53 -48.17 20.60 28.39
N LEU A 54 -47.40 20.04 29.33
CA LEU A 54 -47.74 18.86 30.15
C LEU A 54 -48.96 19.12 31.05
N GLN A 55 -49.24 20.38 31.38
CA GLN A 55 -50.45 20.76 32.11
C GLN A 55 -51.70 20.87 31.21
N HIS A 56 -51.56 20.86 29.86
CA HIS A 56 -52.66 21.20 28.95
C HIS A 56 -52.82 20.31 27.68
N GLN A 57 -51.97 19.31 27.42
CA GLN A 57 -52.03 18.45 26.23
C GLN A 57 -52.56 17.03 26.53
N PRO A 58 -53.19 16.34 25.55
CA PRO A 58 -53.60 14.95 25.71
C PRO A 58 -52.38 14.02 25.85
N VAL A 59 -52.49 13.04 26.76
CA VAL A 59 -51.45 12.06 27.14
C VAL A 59 -50.75 11.40 25.93
N LEU A 60 -51.48 11.18 24.83
CA LEU A 60 -50.95 10.56 23.61
C LEU A 60 -49.86 11.39 22.92
N ARG A 61 -49.96 12.73 22.92
CA ARG A 61 -48.94 13.61 22.31
C ARG A 61 -47.65 13.66 23.12
N VAL A 62 -47.78 13.62 24.45
CA VAL A 62 -46.65 13.56 25.37
C VAL A 62 -45.88 12.25 25.17
N LEU A 63 -46.60 11.13 25.10
CA LEU A 63 -45.99 9.81 24.88
C LEU A 63 -45.27 9.74 23.52
N GLN A 64 -45.86 10.27 22.45
CA GLN A 64 -45.25 10.28 21.12
C GLN A 64 -43.99 11.17 21.05
N ALA A 65 -43.97 12.31 21.74
CA ALA A 65 -42.78 13.16 21.83
C ALA A 65 -41.63 12.48 22.59
N VAL A 66 -41.94 11.80 23.71
CA VAL A 66 -40.94 11.05 24.50
C VAL A 66 -40.35 9.88 23.70
N LEU A 67 -41.19 9.15 22.95
CA LEU A 67 -40.74 8.08 22.07
C LEU A 67 -39.82 8.61 20.95
N CYS A 68 -40.22 9.69 20.28
CA CYS A 68 -39.42 10.31 19.21
C CYS A 68 -38.04 10.78 19.71
N PHE A 69 -37.97 11.36 20.91
CA PHE A 69 -36.70 11.77 21.50
C PHE A 69 -35.78 10.58 21.80
N SER A 70 -36.34 9.46 22.28
CA SER A 70 -35.58 8.22 22.52
C SER A 70 -34.98 7.66 21.23
N GLU A 71 -35.76 7.63 20.14
CA GLU A 71 -35.32 7.15 18.82
C GLU A 71 -34.17 8.02 18.26
N ILE A 72 -34.30 9.35 18.33
CA ILE A 72 -33.27 10.30 17.86
C ILE A 72 -31.97 10.16 18.68
N SER A 73 -32.08 9.99 19.99
CA SER A 73 -30.92 9.79 20.86
C SER A 73 -30.18 8.47 20.55
N GLN A 74 -30.91 7.40 20.22
CA GLN A 74 -30.30 6.13 19.80
C GLN A 74 -29.59 6.27 18.45
N PHE A 75 -30.22 6.93 17.49
CA PHE A 75 -29.62 7.21 16.19
C PHE A 75 -28.31 8.00 16.32
N GLN A 76 -28.29 9.06 17.13
CA GLN A 76 -27.09 9.86 17.37
C GLN A 76 -25.92 9.02 17.92
N LYS A 77 -26.20 8.06 18.82
CA LYS A 77 -25.19 7.14 19.36
C LYS A 77 -24.64 6.20 18.29
N ILE A 78 -25.51 5.64 17.45
CA ILE A 78 -25.13 4.74 16.35
C ILE A 78 -24.25 5.49 15.34
N VAL A 79 -24.66 6.68 14.92
CA VAL A 79 -23.89 7.52 13.99
C VAL A 79 -22.56 7.94 14.61
N GLY A 80 -22.54 8.27 15.91
CA GLY A 80 -21.30 8.52 16.64
C GLY A 80 -20.32 7.35 16.57
N GLY A 81 -20.78 6.14 16.88
CA GLY A 81 -19.97 4.93 16.78
C GLY A 81 -19.53 4.59 15.36
N LEU A 82 -20.38 4.82 14.35
CA LEU A 82 -20.02 4.63 12.95
C LEU A 82 -18.86 5.54 12.53
N ILE A 83 -18.90 6.83 12.91
CA ILE A 83 -17.81 7.78 12.60
C ILE A 83 -16.50 7.31 13.23
N GLU A 84 -16.53 6.87 14.50
CA GLU A 84 -15.34 6.36 15.18
C GLU A 84 -14.74 5.12 14.50
N LEU A 85 -15.59 4.16 14.11
CA LEU A 85 -15.16 2.95 13.40
C LEU A 85 -14.58 3.26 12.01
N VAL A 86 -15.21 4.19 11.27
CA VAL A 86 -14.72 4.63 9.96
C VAL A 86 -13.36 5.33 10.08
N ASP A 87 -13.18 6.18 11.10
CA ASP A 87 -11.91 6.85 11.36
C ASP A 87 -10.80 5.87 11.77
N GLU A 88 -11.13 4.88 12.59
CA GLU A 88 -10.18 3.81 12.97
C GLU A 88 -9.77 2.98 11.76
N LEU A 89 -10.73 2.55 10.94
CA LEU A 89 -10.47 1.81 9.72
C LEU A 89 -9.61 2.60 8.72
N ALA A 90 -9.83 3.92 8.61
CA ALA A 90 -8.99 4.79 7.78
C ALA A 90 -7.54 4.85 8.26
N LYS A 91 -7.31 4.90 9.59
CA LYS A 91 -5.96 4.88 10.17
C LYS A 91 -5.25 3.56 9.92
N GLU A 92 -5.95 2.43 10.05
CA GLU A 92 -5.40 1.11 9.76
C GLU A 92 -5.05 0.97 8.29
N ALA A 93 -5.93 1.42 7.39
CA ALA A 93 -5.71 1.36 5.96
C ALA A 93 -4.49 2.20 5.52
N GLU A 94 -4.28 3.39 6.10
CA GLU A 94 -3.06 4.18 5.87
C GLU A 94 -1.80 3.48 6.41
N THR A 95 -1.90 2.80 7.55
CA THR A 95 -0.80 2.03 8.12
C THR A 95 -0.37 0.89 7.19
N GLU A 96 -1.33 0.13 6.66
CA GLU A 96 -1.05 -0.94 5.69
C GLU A 96 -0.56 -0.40 4.34
N LYS A 97 -1.08 0.73 3.86
CA LYS A 97 -0.55 1.44 2.69
C LYS A 97 0.93 1.78 2.85
N MET A 98 1.33 2.33 4.00
CA MET A 98 2.74 2.64 4.28
C MET A 98 3.62 1.39 4.32
N LYS A 99 3.16 0.29 4.92
CA LYS A 99 3.88 -1.00 4.91
C LYS A 99 4.04 -1.55 3.50
N ALA A 100 2.98 -1.52 2.68
CA ALA A 100 3.01 -1.98 1.30
C ALA A 100 3.98 -1.16 0.43
N ILE A 101 4.01 0.18 0.60
CA ILE A 101 4.98 1.06 -0.05
C ILE A 101 6.41 0.69 0.37
N GLY A 102 6.64 0.46 1.67
CA GLY A 102 7.93 0.02 2.20
C GLY A 102 8.42 -1.29 1.57
N ALA A 103 7.55 -2.32 1.55
CA ALA A 103 7.85 -3.61 0.94
C ALA A 103 8.13 -3.48 -0.57
N ARG A 104 7.33 -2.69 -1.30
CA ARG A 104 7.55 -2.41 -2.72
C ARG A 104 8.89 -1.74 -2.98
N ASN A 105 9.27 -0.77 -2.15
CA ASN A 105 10.55 -0.08 -2.29
C ASN A 105 11.73 -1.02 -2.03
N LEU A 106 11.62 -1.90 -1.03
CA LEU A 106 12.62 -2.94 -0.77
C LEU A 106 12.75 -3.90 -1.95
N LEU A 107 11.64 -4.37 -2.52
CA LEU A 107 11.68 -5.25 -3.70
C LEU A 107 12.34 -4.56 -4.89
N LYS A 108 12.05 -3.27 -5.11
CA LYS A 108 12.67 -2.47 -6.17
C LYS A 108 14.17 -2.31 -5.96
N SER A 109 14.63 -2.08 -4.71
CA SER A 109 16.06 -1.97 -4.43
C SER A 109 16.78 -3.31 -4.58
N VAL A 110 16.18 -4.42 -4.15
CA VAL A 110 16.71 -5.77 -4.34
C VAL A 110 16.81 -6.13 -5.82
N ALA A 111 15.80 -5.80 -6.64
CA ALA A 111 15.84 -6.02 -8.08
C ALA A 111 17.02 -5.26 -8.72
N LYS A 112 17.19 -3.98 -8.39
CA LYS A 112 18.31 -3.15 -8.87
C LYS A 112 19.67 -3.71 -8.43
N GLN A 113 19.78 -4.20 -7.19
CA GLN A 113 20.99 -4.84 -6.70
C GLN A 113 21.30 -6.13 -7.47
N ARG A 114 20.29 -6.96 -7.74
CA ARG A 114 20.45 -8.19 -8.53
C ARG A 114 20.91 -7.90 -9.96
N GLU A 115 20.34 -6.90 -10.62
CA GLU A 115 20.77 -6.48 -11.95
C GLU A 115 22.24 -6.02 -11.96
N ALA A 116 22.64 -5.21 -10.98
CA ALA A 116 24.03 -4.77 -10.85
C ALA A 116 24.99 -5.94 -10.62
N GLN A 117 24.64 -6.88 -9.72
CA GLN A 117 25.43 -8.09 -9.47
C GLN A 117 25.55 -8.97 -10.73
N GLN A 118 24.47 -9.12 -11.48
CA GLN A 118 24.47 -9.88 -12.73
C GLN A 118 25.41 -9.26 -13.76
N GLN A 119 25.40 -7.93 -13.92
CA GLN A 119 26.31 -7.23 -14.83
C GLN A 119 27.77 -7.39 -14.40
N GLN A 120 28.07 -7.30 -13.11
CA GLN A 120 29.43 -7.53 -12.58
C GLN A 120 29.91 -8.96 -12.86
N LEU A 121 29.07 -9.97 -12.63
CA LEU A 121 29.42 -11.37 -12.92
C LEU A 121 29.61 -11.61 -14.42
N GLN A 122 28.78 -11.00 -15.28
CA GLN A 122 28.95 -11.10 -16.73
C GLN A 122 30.28 -10.50 -17.20
N ALA A 123 30.68 -9.34 -16.65
CA ALA A 123 31.98 -8.74 -16.94
C ALA A 123 33.14 -9.66 -16.51
N LEU A 124 33.06 -10.24 -15.31
CA LEU A 124 34.08 -11.18 -14.82
C LEU A 124 34.16 -12.45 -15.68
N ILE A 125 33.02 -13.01 -16.10
CA ILE A 125 32.98 -14.15 -17.01
C ILE A 125 33.63 -13.80 -18.34
N ALA A 126 33.36 -12.62 -18.90
CA ALA A 126 33.98 -12.17 -20.15
C ALA A 126 35.52 -12.04 -20.01
N GLU A 127 35.99 -11.46 -18.90
CA GLU A 127 37.42 -11.37 -18.61
C GLU A 127 38.09 -12.75 -18.52
N LYS A 128 37.47 -13.69 -17.79
CA LYS A 128 38.00 -15.06 -17.66
C LYS A 128 37.99 -15.84 -18.95
N LYS A 129 36.97 -15.66 -19.79
CA LYS A 129 36.94 -16.24 -21.15
C LYS A 129 38.08 -15.71 -22.01
N MET A 130 38.34 -14.40 -21.97
CA MET A 130 39.47 -13.81 -22.70
C MET A 130 40.82 -14.34 -22.21
N GLN A 131 40.99 -14.49 -20.89
CA GLN A 131 42.20 -15.09 -20.32
C GLN A 131 42.39 -16.55 -20.78
N LEU A 132 41.32 -17.33 -20.81
CA LEU A 132 41.34 -18.72 -21.26
C LEU A 132 41.73 -18.82 -22.75
N GLU A 133 41.16 -17.98 -23.60
CA GLU A 133 41.49 -17.95 -25.03
C GLU A 133 42.97 -17.62 -25.26
N ARG A 134 43.50 -16.66 -24.50
CA ARG A 134 44.93 -16.31 -24.56
C ARG A 134 45.82 -17.50 -24.19
N TYR A 135 45.50 -18.20 -23.10
CA TYR A 135 46.27 -19.38 -22.68
C TYR A 135 46.14 -20.52 -23.67
N HIS A 136 45.00 -20.66 -24.34
CA HIS A 136 44.81 -21.67 -25.37
C HIS A 136 45.76 -21.44 -26.55
N ILE A 137 45.83 -20.20 -27.06
CA ILE A 137 46.74 -19.82 -28.15
C ILE A 137 48.21 -20.04 -27.73
N GLU A 138 48.58 -19.65 -26.51
CA GLU A 138 49.93 -19.83 -25.98
C GLU A 138 50.30 -21.32 -25.88
N TYR A 139 49.37 -22.15 -25.41
CA TYR A 139 49.55 -23.60 -25.35
C TYR A 139 49.74 -24.23 -26.73
N GLU A 140 48.91 -23.87 -27.72
CA GLU A 140 49.04 -24.38 -29.09
C GLU A 140 50.39 -24.00 -29.72
N ALA A 141 50.85 -22.76 -29.50
CA ALA A 141 52.15 -22.31 -29.99
C ALA A 141 53.31 -23.11 -29.37
N LEU A 142 53.28 -23.33 -28.05
CA LEU A 142 54.30 -24.13 -27.36
C LEU A 142 54.28 -25.60 -27.78
N SER A 143 53.09 -26.19 -27.93
CA SER A 143 52.94 -27.58 -28.38
C SER A 143 53.50 -27.79 -29.80
N LYS A 144 53.34 -26.80 -30.68
CA LYS A 144 53.95 -26.83 -32.01
C LYS A 144 55.48 -26.81 -31.94
N VAL A 145 56.04 -25.91 -31.13
CA VAL A 145 57.50 -25.83 -30.93
C VAL A 145 58.05 -27.13 -30.33
N GLU A 146 57.35 -27.74 -29.38
CA GLU A 146 57.72 -29.03 -28.82
C GLU A 146 57.74 -30.13 -29.89
N SER A 147 56.72 -30.19 -30.75
CA SER A 147 56.67 -31.15 -31.87
C SER A 147 57.84 -30.96 -32.83
N GLU A 148 58.14 -29.72 -33.22
CA GLU A 148 59.27 -29.39 -34.10
C GLU A 148 60.62 -29.79 -33.48
N GLN A 149 60.77 -29.59 -32.16
CA GLN A 149 61.96 -30.02 -31.42
C GLN A 149 62.09 -31.55 -31.37
N ASN A 150 61.00 -32.27 -31.13
CA ASN A 150 61.00 -33.73 -31.11
C ASN A 150 61.34 -34.31 -32.49
N GLU A 151 60.76 -33.76 -33.56
CA GLU A 151 61.10 -34.16 -34.94
C GLU A 151 62.59 -33.94 -35.24
N PHE A 152 63.16 -32.82 -34.79
CA PHE A 152 64.59 -32.55 -34.95
C PHE A 152 65.45 -33.59 -34.21
N ILE A 153 65.07 -33.94 -32.98
CA ILE A 153 65.77 -34.97 -32.19
C ILE A 153 65.71 -36.33 -32.90
N ASP A 154 64.53 -36.74 -33.38
CA ASP A 154 64.33 -38.01 -34.07
C ASP A 154 65.19 -38.09 -35.34
N GLN A 155 65.23 -37.02 -36.13
CA GLN A 155 66.12 -36.93 -37.30
C GLN A 155 67.60 -37.04 -36.92
N PHE A 156 68.01 -36.41 -35.82
CA PHE A 156 69.40 -36.45 -35.35
C PHE A 156 69.80 -37.85 -34.86
N ILE A 157 68.87 -38.58 -34.22
CA ILE A 157 69.09 -39.97 -33.79
C ILE A 157 69.21 -40.91 -34.99
N LEU A 158 68.40 -40.73 -36.03
CA LEU A 158 68.40 -41.57 -37.24
C LEU A 158 69.62 -41.38 -38.15
N GLN A 159 70.37 -40.28 -37.99
CA GLN A 159 71.59 -40.00 -38.78
C GLN A 159 72.89 -40.56 -38.16
N LYS A 160 72.83 -41.23 -37.01
CA LYS A 160 73.94 -41.98 -36.42
C LYS A 160 73.82 -43.48 -36.65
#